data_AF-A0A838KLE3-F1
#
_entry.id   AF-A0A838KLE3-F1
#
_cell.length_a   1.000
_cell.length_b   1.000
_cell.length_c   1.000
_cell.angle_alpha   90.00
_cell.angle_beta   90.00
_cell.angle_gamma   90.00
#
_symmetry.space_group_name_H-M   'P 1'
#
loop_
_entity.id
_entity.type
_entity.pdbx_description
1 polymer ?
#
loop_
_entity_poly.entity_id
_entity_poly.type
_entity_poly.pdbx_seq_one_letter_code
_entity_poly.pdbx_strand_id
1 'polypeptide(L)'
;MTETRSLSLRGGRKGAPSAVLVLHGGRERSHMPTSRWQLSYVRMFDIYFGLRQAAPQCAVYLLRYRFRGWNAEHGTPDPVSDALWALDRIN
;
A
#
# COMPACT_ATOMS: atom_id res chain seq x y z
N MET A 1 -4.88 19.53 10.07
CA MET A 1 -3.49 19.02 9.99
C MET A 1 -3.29 17.79 10.89
N THR A 2 -4.13 16.76 10.79
CA THR A 2 -4.00 15.56 11.65
C THR A 2 -4.55 14.30 10.97
N GLU A 3 -3.96 13.80 9.89
CA GLU A 3 -4.43 12.49 9.37
C GLU A 3 -3.41 11.66 8.56
N THR A 4 -2.11 11.93 8.69
CA THR A 4 -1.06 11.17 7.96
C THR A 4 -0.57 9.92 8.70
N ARG A 5 -1.10 9.58 9.89
CA ARG A 5 -0.52 8.52 10.74
C ARG A 5 -0.73 7.08 10.24
N SER A 6 -1.67 6.82 9.32
CA SER A 6 -1.93 5.46 8.80
C SER A 6 -1.29 5.17 7.44
N LEU A 7 -1.17 6.16 6.55
CA LEU A 7 -0.54 5.98 5.23
C LEU A 7 0.96 5.68 5.39
N SER A 8 1.43 4.57 4.81
CA SER A 8 2.86 4.27 4.84
C SER A 8 3.28 3.39 3.68
N LEU A 9 4.46 3.67 3.15
CA LEU A 9 5.12 2.85 2.15
C LEU A 9 6.33 2.16 2.77
N ARG A 10 6.41 0.83 2.69
CA ARG A 10 7.53 0.02 3.19
C ARG A 10 8.33 -0.52 2.02
N GLY A 11 9.65 -0.58 2.17
CA GLY A 11 10.55 -1.24 1.21
C GLY A 11 11.22 -0.26 0.26
N GLY A 12 11.53 -0.73 -0.93
CA GLY A 12 12.24 0.03 -1.95
C GLY A 12 13.73 -0.27 -2.08
N ARG A 13 14.24 -0.02 -3.28
CA ARG A 13 15.65 -0.11 -3.66
C ARG A 13 15.92 0.99 -4.69
N LYS A 14 16.77 1.96 -4.35
CA LYS A 14 17.17 3.01 -5.31
C LYS A 14 17.90 2.39 -6.50
N GLY A 15 17.62 2.90 -7.70
CA GLY A 15 18.26 2.44 -8.94
C GLY A 15 17.84 1.04 -9.41
N ALA A 16 16.76 0.47 -8.85
CA ALA A 16 16.18 -0.73 -9.43
C ALA A 16 15.55 -0.41 -10.80
N PRO A 17 15.76 -1.24 -11.83
CA PRO A 17 15.20 -1.00 -13.18
C PRO A 17 13.68 -1.19 -13.24
N SER A 18 13.07 -1.77 -12.21
CA SER A 18 11.64 -1.99 -12.13
C SER A 18 11.18 -2.02 -10.67
N ALA A 19 9.89 -1.77 -10.46
CA ALA A 19 9.26 -1.75 -9.15
C ALA A 19 7.97 -2.58 -9.11
N VAL A 20 7.66 -3.11 -7.93
CA VAL A 20 6.39 -3.79 -7.63
C VAL A 20 5.76 -3.13 -6.42
N LEU A 21 4.53 -2.63 -6.57
CA LEU A 21 3.75 -2.05 -5.49
C LEU A 21 2.68 -3.05 -5.03
N VAL A 22 2.83 -3.57 -3.81
CA VAL A 22 1.88 -4.51 -3.20
C VAL A 22 0.78 -3.74 -2.48
N LEU A 23 -0.45 -4.08 -2.84
CA LEU A 23 -1.68 -3.44 -2.41
C LEU A 23 -2.53 -4.45 -1.63
N HIS A 24 -2.93 -4.10 -0.40
CA HIS A 24 -3.74 -5.00 0.42
C HIS A 24 -5.23 -4.88 0.12
N GLY A 25 -5.99 -5.92 0.48
CA GLY A 25 -7.46 -5.88 0.44
C GLY A 25 -8.05 -5.02 1.57
N GLY A 26 -9.32 -4.65 1.44
CA GLY A 26 -10.01 -3.78 2.39
C GLY A 26 -11.46 -4.18 2.63
N ARG A 27 -12.27 -3.17 2.93
CA ARG A 27 -13.73 -3.22 3.01
C ARG A 27 -14.31 -2.43 1.83
N GLU A 28 -15.56 -2.66 1.48
CA GLU A 28 -16.24 -1.80 0.50
C GLU A 28 -16.37 -0.36 1.05
N ARG A 29 -16.90 -0.22 2.27
CA ARG A 29 -17.14 1.08 2.92
C ARG A 29 -16.60 1.09 4.34
N SER A 30 -15.65 1.97 4.62
CA SER A 30 -15.12 2.24 5.96
C SER A 30 -14.09 3.38 5.91
N HIS A 31 -14.36 4.48 6.61
CA HIS A 31 -13.38 5.53 6.89
C HIS A 31 -12.58 5.27 8.18
N MET A 32 -12.64 4.06 8.74
CA MET A 32 -11.78 3.70 9.86
C MET A 32 -10.32 3.63 9.39
N PRO A 33 -9.35 4.11 10.19
CA PRO A 33 -7.94 3.97 9.84
C PRO A 33 -7.52 2.51 9.68
N THR A 34 -6.64 2.26 8.71
CA THR A 34 -6.01 0.94 8.58
C THR A 34 -4.94 0.76 9.65
N SER A 35 -5.06 -0.32 10.43
CA SER A 35 -4.09 -0.70 11.45
C SER A 35 -2.97 -1.56 10.87
N ARG A 36 -1.77 -1.45 11.44
CA ARG A 36 -0.63 -2.32 11.09
C ARG A 36 -0.87 -3.80 11.41
N TRP A 37 -1.84 -4.10 12.27
CA TRP A 37 -2.21 -5.45 12.69
C TRP A 37 -3.44 -5.99 11.97
N GLN A 38 -4.00 -5.21 11.03
CA GLN A 38 -5.15 -5.67 10.29
C GLN A 38 -4.76 -6.84 9.39
N LEU A 39 -5.50 -7.95 9.51
CA LEU A 39 -5.14 -9.20 8.83
C LEU A 39 -4.99 -9.03 7.31
N SER A 40 -5.79 -8.17 6.68
CA SER A 40 -5.68 -7.90 5.25
C SER A 40 -4.34 -7.28 4.84
N TYR A 41 -3.75 -6.45 5.70
CA TYR A 41 -2.41 -5.88 5.53
C TYR A 41 -1.31 -6.87 5.95
N VAL A 42 -1.48 -7.54 7.10
CA VAL A 42 -0.49 -8.49 7.63
C VAL A 42 -0.23 -9.65 6.66
N ARG A 43 -1.27 -10.23 6.07
CA ARG A 43 -1.12 -11.34 5.11
C ARG A 43 -0.33 -10.96 3.83
N MET A 44 -0.22 -9.67 3.52
CA MET A 44 0.57 -9.21 2.36
C MET A 44 2.07 -9.23 2.63
N PHE A 45 2.52 -9.44 3.88
CA PHE A 45 3.93 -9.65 4.16
C PHE A 45 4.46 -10.92 3.50
N ASP A 46 3.66 -11.98 3.37
CA ASP A 46 4.08 -13.21 2.68
C ASP A 46 4.38 -12.94 1.21
N ILE A 47 3.49 -12.21 0.52
CA ILE A 47 3.69 -11.77 -0.87
C ILE A 47 4.90 -10.84 -0.97
N TYR A 48 5.00 -9.85 -0.07
CA TYR A 48 6.10 -8.89 -0.05
C TYR A 48 7.47 -9.57 0.12
N PHE A 49 7.61 -10.50 1.07
CA PHE A 49 8.85 -11.23 1.28
C PHE A 49 9.14 -12.25 0.18
N GLY A 50 8.11 -12.92 -0.35
CA GLY A 50 8.24 -13.82 -1.49
C GLY A 50 8.78 -13.10 -2.73
N LEU A 51 8.20 -11.94 -3.07
CA LEU A 51 8.65 -11.12 -4.21
C LEU A 51 10.08 -10.61 -4.02
N ARG A 52 10.45 -10.19 -2.80
CA ARG A 52 11.81 -9.74 -2.52
C ARG A 52 12.86 -10.83 -2.71
N GLN A 53 12.49 -12.09 -2.44
CA GLN A 53 13.37 -13.23 -2.64
C GLN A 53 13.42 -13.66 -4.10
N ALA A 54 12.26 -13.71 -4.77
CA ALA A 54 12.14 -14.18 -6.15
C ALA A 54 12.64 -13.17 -7.21
N ALA A 55 12.60 -11.86 -6.90
CA ALA A 55 12.96 -10.79 -7.81
C ALA A 55 13.90 -9.76 -7.15
N PRO A 56 15.15 -10.13 -6.80
CA PRO A 56 16.08 -9.28 -6.06
C PRO A 56 16.50 -8.00 -6.81
N GLN A 57 16.34 -7.98 -8.14
CA GLN A 57 16.57 -6.81 -8.99
C GLN A 57 15.42 -5.78 -8.94
N CYS A 58 14.22 -6.17 -8.50
CA CYS A 58 13.06 -5.29 -8.44
C CYS A 58 12.99 -4.54 -7.10
N ALA A 59 12.58 -3.27 -7.12
CA ALA A 59 12.20 -2.56 -5.92
C ALA A 59 10.79 -2.96 -5.49
N VAL A 60 10.67 -3.77 -4.45
CA VAL A 60 9.36 -4.19 -3.91
C VAL A 60 8.93 -3.26 -2.78
N TYR A 61 7.70 -2.76 -2.89
CA TYR A 61 7.06 -1.88 -1.93
C TYR A 61 5.77 -2.48 -1.39
N LEU A 62 5.45 -2.23 -0.12
CA LEU A 62 4.17 -2.57 0.49
C LEU A 62 3.51 -1.28 1.00
N LEU A 63 2.34 -0.95 0.44
CA LEU A 63 1.55 0.20 0.84
C LEU A 63 0.54 -0.18 1.92
N ARG A 64 0.43 0.62 2.97
CA ARG A 64 -0.68 0.60 3.92
C ARG A 64 -1.55 1.83 3.67
N TYR A 65 -2.83 1.61 3.35
CA TYR A 65 -3.76 2.70 3.07
C TYR A 65 -4.06 3.56 4.31
N ARG A 66 -4.58 4.77 4.07
CA ARG A 66 -5.13 5.63 5.12
C ARG A 66 -6.33 4.97 5.78
N PHE A 67 -7.28 4.52 4.97
CA PHE A 67 -8.56 3.96 5.39
C PHE A 67 -8.73 2.50 4.94
N ARG A 68 -9.67 1.80 5.58
CA ARG A 68 -9.95 0.39 5.27
C ARG A 68 -10.84 0.23 4.06
N GLY A 69 -11.70 1.22 3.80
CA GLY A 69 -12.73 1.19 2.77
C GLY A 69 -12.20 1.51 1.39
N TRP A 70 -12.93 1.05 0.38
CA TRP A 70 -12.82 1.54 -0.99
C TRP A 70 -13.42 2.94 -1.10
N ASN A 71 -14.56 3.18 -0.45
CA ASN A 71 -15.21 4.50 -0.28
C ASN A 71 -15.42 5.24 -1.61
N ALA A 72 -16.09 4.61 -2.57
CA ALA A 72 -16.32 5.18 -3.91
C ALA A 72 -17.53 6.13 -3.99
N GLU A 73 -18.32 6.23 -2.92
CA GLU A 73 -19.56 7.03 -2.87
C GLU A 73 -19.37 8.53 -3.16
N HIS A 74 -18.16 9.06 -2.99
CA HIS A 74 -17.87 10.49 -3.11
C HIS A 74 -16.80 10.83 -4.16
N GLY A 75 -16.49 9.90 -5.07
CA GLY A 75 -15.55 10.13 -6.17
C GLY A 75 -14.45 9.08 -6.24
N THR A 76 -13.21 9.53 -6.42
CA THR A 76 -12.05 8.62 -6.51
C THR A 76 -11.91 7.81 -5.21
N PRO A 77 -11.90 6.47 -5.29
CA PRO A 77 -11.75 5.61 -4.13
C PRO A 77 -10.48 5.92 -3.31
N ASP A 78 -10.57 5.86 -1.99
CA ASP A 78 -9.43 6.16 -1.10
C ASP A 78 -8.17 5.35 -1.43
N PRO A 79 -8.26 4.02 -1.68
CA PRO A 79 -7.09 3.22 -2.05
C PRO A 79 -6.45 3.63 -3.38
N VAL A 80 -7.22 4.18 -4.32
CA VAL A 80 -6.70 4.67 -5.61
C VAL A 80 -5.87 5.93 -5.38
N SER A 81 -6.38 6.87 -4.60
CA SER A 81 -5.64 8.07 -4.22
C SER A 81 -4.33 7.74 -3.49
N ASP A 82 -4.37 6.75 -2.59
CA ASP A 82 -3.20 6.27 -1.86
C ASP A 82 -2.18 5.58 -2.77
N ALA A 83 -2.65 4.79 -3.74
CA ALA A 83 -1.80 4.13 -4.71
C ALA A 83 -1.12 5.15 -5.64
N LEU A 84 -1.84 6.15 -6.12
CA LEU A 84 -1.27 7.23 -6.94
C LEU A 84 -0.21 8.02 -6.16
N TRP A 85 -0.48 8.34 -4.89
CA TRP A 85 0.52 8.94 -4.00
C TRP A 85 1.77 8.07 -3.82
N ALA A 86 1.61 6.74 -3.77
CA ALA A 86 2.73 5.83 -3.67
C ALA A 86 3.53 5.76 -4.97
N LEU A 87 2.85 5.74 -6.12
CA LEU A 87 3.47 5.74 -7.45
C LEU A 87 4.32 6.99 -7.68
N ASP A 88 3.82 8.17 -7.30
CA ASP A 88 4.56 9.44 -7.36
C ASP A 88 5.87 9.43 -6.54
N ARG A 89 5.95 8.59 -5.51
CA ARG A 89 7.13 8.49 -4.62
C ARG A 89 8.14 7.43 -5.03
N ILE A 90 7.75 6.49 -5.89
CA ILE A 90 8.63 5.41 -6.33
C ILE A 90 9.10 5.56 -7.77
N ASN A 91 8.47 6.46 -8.53
CA ASN A 91 8.99 6.98 -9.79
C ASN A 91 10.17 7.93 -9.55
#